data_AF-A0A1F3KV95-F1
#
_entry.id   AF-A0A1F3KV95-F1
#
_cell.length_a   1.000
_cell.length_b   1.000
_cell.length_c   1.000
_cell.angle_alpha   90.00
_cell.angle_beta   90.00
_cell.angle_gamma   90.00
#
_symmetry.space_group_name_H-M   'P 1'
#
loop_
_entity.id
_entity.type
_entity.pdbx_description
1 polymer ?
#
loop_
_entity_poly.entity_id
_entity_poly.type
_entity_poly.pdbx_seq_one_letter_code
_entity_poly.pdbx_strand_id
1 'polypeptide(L)'
;MKNYNNKISNLLDQLRQVDNMIMTHNNMSDDIMSQQYQARKADYMKDLVYELISLNASTPRINEIIKIIINKLEQIKPITNEKEISVQYKFSLSELESIVLR
;
A
#
# COMPACT_ATOMS: atom_id res chain seq x y z
N MET A 1 -2.73 -26.54 6.30
CA MET A 1 -2.26 -25.64 5.23
C MET A 1 -2.46 -24.20 5.70
N LYS A 2 -1.42 -23.38 5.72
CA LYS A 2 -1.53 -21.97 6.13
C LYS A 2 -2.37 -21.22 5.09
N ASN A 3 -3.39 -20.49 5.56
CA ASN A 3 -4.45 -19.91 4.74
C ASN A 3 -4.02 -18.56 4.13
N TYR A 4 -2.86 -18.56 3.47
CA TYR A 4 -2.18 -17.37 2.98
C TYR A 4 -2.97 -16.59 1.93
N ASN A 5 -3.72 -17.30 1.07
CA ASN A 5 -4.58 -16.67 0.07
C ASN A 5 -5.67 -15.80 0.69
N ASN A 6 -6.26 -16.24 1.82
CA ASN A 6 -7.24 -15.42 2.53
C ASN A 6 -6.59 -14.18 3.16
N LYS A 7 -5.37 -14.28 3.66
CA LYS A 7 -4.68 -13.14 4.28
C LYS A 7 -4.25 -12.09 3.24
N ILE A 8 -3.73 -12.51 2.09
CA ILE A 8 -3.41 -11.59 0.99
C ILE A 8 -4.66 -10.90 0.46
N SER A 9 -5.75 -11.65 0.22
CA SER A 9 -7.02 -11.05 -0.22
C SER A 9 -7.49 -9.99 0.76
N ASN A 10 -7.47 -10.30 2.07
CA ASN A 10 -7.85 -9.35 3.11
C ASN A 10 -6.96 -8.08 3.11
N LEU A 11 -5.64 -8.23 2.93
CA LEU A 11 -4.71 -7.10 2.87
C LEU A 11 -4.98 -6.21 1.65
N LEU A 12 -5.29 -6.80 0.50
CA LEU A 12 -5.67 -6.06 -0.70
C LEU A 12 -6.98 -5.28 -0.48
N ASP A 13 -7.97 -5.89 0.17
CA ASP A 13 -9.24 -5.21 0.50
C ASP A 13 -9.05 -4.09 1.52
N GLN A 14 -8.15 -4.26 2.49
CA GLN A 14 -7.78 -3.20 3.42
C GLN A 14 -7.08 -2.03 2.71
N LEU A 15 -6.16 -2.32 1.78
CA LEU A 15 -5.51 -1.31 0.95
C LEU A 15 -6.52 -0.53 0.09
N ARG A 16 -7.50 -1.21 -0.51
CA ARG A 16 -8.61 -0.57 -1.24
C ARG A 16 -9.40 0.39 -0.36
N GLN A 17 -9.77 -0.06 0.84
CA GLN A 17 -10.53 0.77 1.78
C GLN A 17 -9.74 2.01 2.18
N VAL A 18 -8.45 1.87 2.49
CA VAL A 18 -7.59 3.00 2.85
C VAL A 18 -7.44 3.97 1.67
N ASP A 19 -7.31 3.49 0.44
CA ASP A 19 -7.25 4.36 -0.74
C ASP A 19 -8.52 5.17 -0.94
N ASN A 20 -9.69 4.56 -0.73
CA ASN A 20 -10.96 5.28 -0.76
C ASN A 20 -11.03 6.36 0.33
N MET A 21 -10.49 6.08 1.53
CA MET A 21 -10.44 7.06 2.61
C MET A 21 -9.51 8.24 2.28
N ILE A 22 -8.33 7.96 1.71
CA ILE A 22 -7.39 8.99 1.23
C ILE A 22 -8.05 9.87 0.16
N MET A 23 -8.71 9.26 -0.83
CA MET A 23 -9.40 10.00 -1.89
C MET A 23 -10.53 10.88 -1.34
N THR A 24 -11.26 10.39 -0.34
CA THR A 24 -12.36 11.13 0.29
C THR A 24 -11.84 12.36 1.03
N HIS A 25 -10.75 12.23 1.80
CA HIS A 25 -10.24 13.30 2.66
C HIS A 25 -9.29 14.27 1.93
N ASN A 26 -8.60 13.83 0.88
CA ASN A 26 -7.81 14.72 0.01
C ASN A 26 -8.69 15.79 -0.67
N ASN A 27 -9.94 15.45 -0.98
CA ASN A 27 -10.91 16.39 -1.59
C ASN A 27 -11.52 17.36 -0.56
N MET A 28 -11.32 17.12 0.73
CA MET A 28 -11.85 17.93 1.84
C MET A 28 -10.79 18.83 2.49
N SER A 29 -9.55 18.82 1.98
CA SER A 29 -8.40 19.54 2.57
C SER A 29 -8.08 19.16 4.02
N ASP A 30 -8.51 17.97 4.48
CA ASP A 30 -8.13 17.43 5.78
C ASP A 30 -6.79 16.68 5.66
N ASP A 31 -5.73 17.48 5.81
CA ASP A 31 -4.35 17.08 5.61
C ASP A 31 -3.88 16.04 6.65
N ILE A 32 -4.33 16.21 7.90
CA ILE A 32 -3.95 15.34 9.01
C ILE A 32 -4.58 13.96 8.83
N MET A 33 -5.86 13.87 8.49
CA MET A 33 -6.52 12.59 8.26
C MET A 33 -5.95 11.88 7.04
N SER A 34 -5.69 12.62 5.96
CA SER A 34 -5.07 12.07 4.75
C SER A 34 -3.70 11.48 5.04
N GLN A 35 -2.87 12.15 5.86
CA GLN A 35 -1.59 11.61 6.32
C GLN A 35 -1.72 10.35 7.17
N GLN A 36 -2.68 10.29 8.10
CA GLN A 36 -2.91 9.09 8.92
C GLN A 36 -3.30 7.88 8.06
N TYR A 37 -4.13 8.09 7.04
CA TYR A 37 -4.48 7.03 6.10
C TYR A 37 -3.29 6.61 5.25
N GLN A 38 -2.42 7.54 4.82
CA GLN A 38 -1.18 7.20 4.11
C GLN A 38 -0.24 6.35 4.97
N ALA A 39 -0.07 6.68 6.26
CA ALA A 39 0.72 5.86 7.18
C ALA A 39 0.14 4.44 7.30
N ARG A 40 -1.18 4.33 7.48
CA ARG A 40 -1.87 3.04 7.55
C ARG A 40 -1.76 2.24 6.24
N LYS A 41 -1.77 2.91 5.08
CA LYS A 41 -1.53 2.29 3.77
C LYS A 41 -0.13 1.67 3.70
N ALA A 42 0.88 2.38 4.19
CA ALA A 42 2.26 1.89 4.22
C ALA A 42 2.40 0.63 5.08
N ASP A 43 1.73 0.58 6.23
CA ASP A 43 1.75 -0.60 7.10
C ASP A 43 1.11 -1.82 6.42
N TYR A 44 -0.05 -1.66 5.76
CA TYR A 44 -0.65 -2.75 5.00
C TYR A 44 0.20 -3.21 3.80
N MET A 45 0.91 -2.29 3.15
CA MET A 45 1.87 -2.65 2.09
C MET A 45 3.06 -3.45 2.62
N LYS A 46 3.58 -3.12 3.81
CA LYS A 46 4.64 -3.92 4.46
C LYS A 46 4.13 -5.32 4.80
N ASP A 47 2.95 -5.43 5.39
CA ASP A 47 2.33 -6.72 5.71
C ASP A 47 2.11 -7.57 4.45
N LEU A 48 1.71 -6.94 3.34
CA LEU A 48 1.58 -7.62 2.05
C LEU A 48 2.92 -8.16 1.55
N VAL A 49 4.01 -7.39 1.67
CA VAL A 49 5.35 -7.87 1.31
C VAL A 49 5.76 -9.06 2.18
N TYR A 50 5.54 -9.00 3.50
CA TYR A 50 5.85 -10.12 4.39
C TYR A 50 5.09 -11.39 4.01
N GLU A 51 3.79 -11.27 3.70
CA GLU A 51 2.98 -12.42 3.30
C GLU A 51 3.43 -12.99 1.95
N LEU A 52 3.73 -12.14 0.96
CA LEU A 52 4.25 -12.55 -0.35
C LEU A 52 5.59 -13.28 -0.25
N ILE A 53 6.50 -12.80 0.61
CA ILE A 53 7.77 -13.49 0.91
C ILE A 53 7.49 -14.82 1.62
N SER A 54 6.59 -14.84 2.59
CA SER A 54 6.29 -16.03 3.42
C SER A 54 5.64 -17.17 2.65
N LEU A 55 4.94 -16.86 1.56
CA LEU A 55 4.39 -17.84 0.63
C LEU A 55 5.47 -18.66 -0.08
N ASN A 56 6.75 -18.28 0.05
CA ASN A 56 7.89 -18.87 -0.65
C ASN A 56 7.61 -18.99 -2.16
N ALA A 57 6.78 -18.09 -2.67
CA ALA A 57 6.34 -18.06 -4.04
C ALA A 57 7.42 -17.33 -4.83
N SER A 58 8.57 -18.00 -4.92
CA SER A 58 9.81 -17.56 -5.58
C SER A 58 9.66 -17.52 -7.10
N THR A 59 8.53 -17.05 -7.58
CA THR A 59 8.32 -16.76 -8.99
C THR A 59 8.97 -15.39 -9.27
N PRO A 60 9.62 -15.21 -10.43
CA PRO A 60 10.17 -13.92 -10.83
C PRO A 60 9.15 -12.78 -10.70
N ARG A 61 7.88 -13.08 -11.00
CA ARG A 61 6.76 -12.14 -10.95
C ARG A 61 6.44 -11.64 -9.54
N ILE A 62 6.46 -12.51 -8.53
CA ILE A 62 6.22 -12.09 -7.14
C ILE A 62 7.40 -11.28 -6.61
N ASN A 63 8.63 -11.60 -7.02
CA ASN A 63 9.80 -10.78 -6.71
C ASN A 63 9.71 -9.38 -7.35
N GLU A 64 9.21 -9.27 -8.59
CA GLU A 64 8.95 -7.97 -9.21
C GLU A 64 7.88 -7.17 -8.44
N ILE A 65 6.79 -7.81 -8.03
CA ILE A 65 5.75 -7.17 -7.22
C ILE A 65 6.32 -6.66 -5.90
N ILE A 66 7.10 -7.47 -5.19
CA ILE A 66 7.75 -7.08 -3.94
C ILE A 66 8.66 -5.86 -4.16
N LYS A 67 9.48 -5.87 -5.22
CA LYS A 67 10.34 -4.73 -5.57
C LYS A 67 9.52 -3.45 -5.84
N ILE A 68 8.42 -3.56 -6.56
CA ILE A 68 7.53 -2.41 -6.83
C ILE A 68 6.96 -1.86 -5.52
N ILE A 69 6.52 -2.72 -4.61
CA ILE A 69 5.96 -2.28 -3.32
C ILE A 69 7.05 -1.64 -2.45
N ILE A 70 8.24 -2.21 -2.38
CA ILE A 70 9.38 -1.65 -1.63
C ILE A 70 9.78 -0.28 -2.18
N ASN A 71 9.96 -0.14 -3.50
CA ASN A 71 10.28 1.14 -4.13
C ASN A 71 9.21 2.20 -3.82
N LYS A 72 7.93 1.81 -3.74
CA LYS A 72 6.85 2.72 -3.36
C LYS A 72 6.92 3.11 -1.89
N LEU A 73 7.23 2.17 -1.00
CA LEU A 73 7.42 2.46 0.42
C LEU A 73 8.60 3.41 0.65
N GLU A 74 9.69 3.25 -0.09
CA GLU A 74 10.86 4.15 -0.02
C GLU A 74 10.54 5.57 -0.52
N GLN A 75 9.59 5.70 -1.44
CA GLN A 75 9.11 7.01 -1.88
C GLN A 75 8.26 7.71 -0.83
N ILE A 76 7.71 6.99 0.17
CA ILE A 76 6.99 7.59 1.29
C ILE A 76 8.03 8.20 2.23
N LYS A 77 8.28 9.50 2.07
CA LYS A 77 9.15 10.22 3.00
C LYS A 77 8.55 10.14 4.41
N PRO A 78 9.35 9.77 5.44
CA PRO A 78 8.88 9.86 6.82
C PRO A 78 8.55 11.33 7.11
N ILE A 79 7.32 11.58 7.58
CA ILE A 79 6.88 12.90 8.00
C ILE A 79 7.66 13.25 9.26
N THR A 80 8.82 13.90 9.12
CA THR A 80 9.69 14.29 10.25
C THR A 80 9.46 15.73 10.71
N ASN A 81 8.56 16.49 10.07
CA ASN A 81 8.17 17.83 10.53
C ASN A 81 6.75 18.20 10.08
N GLU A 82 5.96 18.80 10.99
CA GLU A 82 4.59 19.29 10.80
C GLU A 82 4.42 20.36 9.67
N LYS A 83 5.49 20.75 8.96
CA LYS A 83 5.49 21.84 7.96
C LYS A 83 5.54 21.40 6.49
N GLU A 84 5.74 20.12 6.19
CA GLU A 84 5.86 19.62 4.80
C GLU A 84 4.59 18.90 4.33
N ILE A 85 3.40 19.42 4.70
CA ILE A 85 2.15 18.71 4.43
C ILE A 85 1.69 18.86 2.96
N SER A 86 2.12 19.91 2.28
CA SER A 86 1.87 20.03 0.85
C SER A 86 2.86 19.18 0.05
N VAL A 87 2.31 18.24 -0.75
CA VAL A 87 2.92 17.60 -1.93
C VAL A 87 3.41 16.16 -1.70
N GLN A 88 2.52 15.17 -1.95
CA GLN A 88 2.63 14.23 -3.07
C GLN A 88 1.53 13.13 -3.03
N TYR A 89 1.45 12.36 -4.11
CA TYR A 89 0.76 11.06 -4.25
C TYR A 89 -0.69 11.07 -4.76
N LYS A 90 -0.82 11.17 -6.09
CA LYS A 90 -1.85 10.45 -6.86
C LYS A 90 -1.21 9.17 -7.39
N PHE A 91 -1.62 8.00 -6.91
CA PHE A 91 -1.27 6.70 -7.50
C PHE A 91 -2.54 5.84 -7.62
N SER A 92 -2.70 5.09 -8.72
CA SER A 92 -3.91 4.29 -8.99
C SER A 92 -3.72 2.83 -8.56
N LEU A 93 -4.50 2.41 -7.55
CA LEU A 93 -4.53 1.03 -7.04
C LEU A 93 -4.84 -0.02 -8.13
N SER A 94 -5.53 0.40 -9.20
CA SER A 94 -5.88 -0.41 -10.37
C SER A 94 -4.67 -1.07 -11.06
N GLU A 95 -3.50 -0.40 -11.04
CA GLU A 95 -2.28 -0.98 -11.63
C GLU A 95 -1.75 -2.15 -10.80
N LEU A 96 -1.77 -2.04 -9.46
CA LEU A 96 -1.34 -3.11 -8.56
C LEU A 96 -2.23 -4.35 -8.66
N GLU A 97 -3.55 -4.14 -8.72
CA GLU A 97 -4.53 -5.24 -8.81
C GLU A 97 -4.38 -6.04 -10.11
N SER A 98 -4.13 -5.36 -11.23
CA SER A 98 -3.94 -6.00 -12.53
C SER A 98 -2.72 -6.92 -12.58
N ILE A 99 -1.71 -6.64 -11.74
CA ILE A 99 -0.44 -7.36 -11.70
C ILE A 99 -0.51 -8.54 -10.71
N VAL A 100 -1.31 -8.46 -9.65
CA VAL A 100 -1.45 -9.54 -8.63
C VAL A 100 -2.46 -10.61 -9.04
N LEU A 101 -3.55 -10.26 -9.75
CA LEU A 101 -4.69 -11.16 -10.01
C LEU A 101 -4.68 -11.92 -11.36
N ARG A 102 -3.59 -11.81 -12.14
CA ARG A 102 -3.35 -12.61 -13.35
C ARG A 102 -2.60 -13.90 -13.04
#